data_AF-A0AAE0BYT1-F1
#
_entry.id   AF-A0AAE0BYT1-F1
#
_cell.length_a   1.000
_cell.length_b   1.000
_cell.length_c   1.000
_cell.angle_alpha   90.00
_cell.angle_beta   90.00
_cell.angle_gamma   90.00
#
_symmetry.space_group_name_H-M   'P 1'
#
loop_
_entity.id
_entity.type
_entity.pdbx_description
1 polymer ?
#
loop_
_entity_poly.entity_id
_entity_poly.type
_entity_poly.pdbx_seq_one_letter_code
_entity_poly.pdbx_strand_id
1 'polypeptide(L)'
;MSCRRKGSDVVLHVASYGMSGKEMLNRKKTREINVLGTRNVIAACIAAGVARLVYTSTYNVVFGGVPISNGSELLPYYPAEKHVDEYSASKTVAEQLVLSANGAYLPEGSSGSYPQRQLATCAIRSAAIYGEGEERHFPRIVRSMNRGLFCITIGDPSSKVDWVHVDNLVHAHLKACQHLLAPLSASRLPGGPRSAQSAHGVAAGQAYFISDGAPVNNFQFLRGVSDALGVRFPAVAAPVWAMITLAWCIEIVWQ
;
A
#
# COMPACT_ATOMS: atom_id res chain seq x y z
N MET A 1 18.15 13.46 37.50
CA MET A 1 17.89 12.15 36.86
C MET A 1 17.15 12.39 35.55
N SER A 2 17.84 12.36 34.41
CA SER A 2 17.21 12.56 33.09
C SER A 2 16.65 11.22 32.60
N CYS A 3 15.33 11.08 32.63
CA CYS A 3 14.63 9.94 32.04
C CYS A 3 14.70 10.08 30.51
N ARG A 4 15.66 9.39 29.88
CA ARG A 4 15.75 9.28 28.42
C ARG A 4 14.52 8.52 27.94
N ARG A 5 13.59 9.18 27.24
CA ARG A 5 12.55 8.48 26.47
C ARG A 5 13.26 7.52 25.49
N LYS A 6 12.94 6.22 25.55
CA LYS A 6 13.31 5.28 24.49
C LYS A 6 12.60 5.75 23.21
N GLY A 7 13.34 6.39 22.31
CA GLY A 7 12.83 6.78 20.99
C GLY A 7 12.74 5.58 20.06
N SER A 8 11.84 5.62 19.08
CA SER A 8 11.75 4.60 18.03
C SER A 8 12.79 4.85 16.93
N ASP A 9 13.48 3.80 16.47
CA ASP A 9 14.49 3.91 15.42
C ASP A 9 13.89 4.00 14.00
N VAL A 10 12.67 3.46 13.84
CA VAL A 10 11.90 3.41 12.59
C VAL A 10 10.41 3.54 12.91
N VAL A 11 9.67 4.25 12.07
CA VAL A 11 8.19 4.28 12.07
C VAL A 11 7.67 3.49 10.87
N LEU A 12 6.75 2.57 11.12
CA LEU A 12 5.95 1.88 10.11
C LEU A 12 4.58 2.56 10.03
N HIS A 13 4.30 3.27 8.94
CA HIS A 13 3.02 3.91 8.71
C HIS A 13 2.10 3.01 7.85
N VAL A 14 1.34 2.17 8.56
CA VAL A 14 0.39 1.20 7.99
C VAL A 14 -1.07 1.70 8.11
N ALA A 15 -1.30 2.82 8.80
CA ALA A 15 -2.64 3.31 9.08
C ALA A 15 -3.32 3.82 7.80
N SER A 16 -4.53 3.30 7.52
CA SER A 16 -5.30 3.72 6.36
C SER A 16 -6.81 3.46 6.53
N TYR A 17 -7.62 4.21 5.77
CA TYR A 17 -9.07 4.14 5.74
C TYR A 17 -9.61 4.20 4.31
N GLY A 18 -10.80 3.63 4.07
CA GLY A 18 -11.53 3.78 2.81
C GLY A 18 -11.25 2.74 1.72
N MET A 19 -10.48 1.68 2.02
CA MET A 19 -10.09 0.65 1.03
C MET A 19 -11.26 -0.21 0.53
N SER A 20 -12.22 -0.55 1.40
CA SER A 20 -13.35 -1.40 1.04
C SER A 20 -14.56 -1.15 1.94
N GLY A 21 -15.73 -1.66 1.54
CA GLY A 21 -16.94 -1.55 2.35
C GLY A 21 -17.60 -0.17 2.28
N LYS A 22 -18.40 0.15 3.31
CA LYS A 22 -19.13 1.43 3.40
C LYS A 22 -18.17 2.61 3.58
N GLU A 23 -16.98 2.33 4.10
CA GLU A 23 -15.90 3.26 4.35
C GLU A 23 -15.41 3.91 3.05
N MET A 24 -15.53 3.23 1.90
CA MET A 24 -15.19 3.79 0.57
C MET A 24 -16.00 5.04 0.24
N LEU A 25 -17.24 5.14 0.73
CA LEU A 25 -18.14 6.25 0.46
C LEU A 25 -17.80 7.49 1.30
N ASN A 26 -17.07 7.35 2.40
CA ASN A 26 -16.71 8.48 3.25
C ASN A 26 -15.42 9.17 2.78
N ARG A 27 -15.55 9.88 1.66
CA ARG A 27 -14.44 10.53 0.97
C ARG A 27 -13.65 11.50 1.85
N LYS A 28 -14.37 12.31 2.64
CA LYS A 28 -13.77 13.29 3.56
C LYS A 28 -12.88 12.59 4.58
N LYS A 29 -13.39 11.57 5.27
CA LYS A 29 -12.64 10.81 6.28
C LYS A 29 -11.47 10.05 5.67
N THR A 30 -11.62 9.51 4.45
CA THR A 30 -10.53 8.90 3.69
C THR A 30 -9.38 9.88 3.47
N ARG A 31 -9.67 11.10 2.99
CA ARG A 31 -8.65 12.15 2.82
C ARG A 31 -8.01 12.60 4.13
N GLU A 32 -8.82 12.84 5.16
CA GLU A 32 -8.34 13.25 6.48
C GLU A 32 -7.37 12.21 7.08
N ILE A 33 -7.73 10.93 7.03
CA ILE A 33 -6.89 9.87 7.59
C ILE A 33 -5.66 9.63 6.71
N ASN A 34 -5.86 9.40 5.40
CA ASN A 34 -4.77 8.96 4.54
C ASN A 34 -3.82 10.10 4.17
N VAL A 35 -4.31 11.33 3.92
CA VAL A 35 -3.45 12.46 3.50
C VAL A 35 -2.99 13.26 4.71
N LEU A 36 -3.93 13.81 5.49
CA LEU A 36 -3.58 14.65 6.64
C LEU A 36 -2.91 13.82 7.75
N GLY A 37 -3.39 12.59 8.02
CA GLY A 37 -2.72 11.67 8.92
C GLY A 37 -1.27 11.37 8.51
N THR A 38 -1.01 11.18 7.20
CA THR A 38 0.36 10.98 6.70
C THR A 38 1.23 12.23 6.89
N ARG A 39 0.71 13.43 6.63
CA ARG A 39 1.43 14.69 6.92
C ARG A 39 1.80 14.79 8.40
N ASN A 40 0.86 14.44 9.28
CA ASN A 40 1.08 14.46 10.73
C ASN A 40 2.15 13.44 11.14
N VAL A 41 2.16 12.24 10.56
CA VAL A 41 3.21 11.24 10.82
C VAL A 41 4.58 11.75 10.38
N ILE A 42 4.69 12.35 9.19
CA ILE A 42 5.95 12.94 8.71
C ILE A 42 6.42 14.04 9.66
N ALA A 43 5.54 14.98 10.02
CA ALA A 43 5.86 16.06 10.94
C ALA A 43 6.27 15.55 12.33
N ALA A 44 5.60 14.52 12.84
CA ALA A 44 5.94 13.88 14.10
C ALA A 44 7.29 13.16 14.04
N CYS A 45 7.61 12.48 12.93
CA CYS A 45 8.92 11.88 12.74
C CYS A 45 10.03 12.93 12.81
N ILE A 46 9.86 14.05 12.10
CA ILE A 46 10.82 15.15 12.10
C ILE A 46 10.95 15.76 13.51
N ALA A 47 9.83 16.13 14.13
CA ALA A 47 9.83 16.77 15.45
C ALA A 47 10.41 15.87 16.55
N ALA A 48 10.19 14.56 16.48
CA ALA A 48 10.74 13.59 17.43
C ALA A 48 12.16 13.14 17.06
N GLY A 49 12.70 13.54 15.91
CA GLY A 49 14.01 13.11 15.42
C GLY A 49 14.07 11.64 15.01
N VAL A 50 12.94 11.05 14.63
CA VAL A 50 12.91 9.72 14.02
C VAL A 50 13.44 9.81 12.60
N ALA A 51 14.54 9.12 12.33
CA ALA A 51 15.24 9.22 11.06
C ALA A 51 14.69 8.33 9.95
N ARG A 52 13.72 7.44 10.23
CA ARG A 52 13.26 6.44 9.26
C ARG A 52 11.77 6.24 9.27
N LEU A 53 11.18 6.27 8.07
CA LEU A 53 9.75 6.09 7.85
C LEU A 53 9.51 5.13 6.69
N VAL A 54 8.87 4.00 6.95
CA VAL A 54 8.35 3.10 5.91
C VAL A 54 6.85 3.31 5.82
N TYR A 55 6.35 3.57 4.62
CA TYR A 55 4.94 3.79 4.35
C TYR A 55 4.35 2.63 3.55
N THR A 56 3.27 2.04 4.06
CA THR A 56 2.51 1.03 3.32
C THR A 56 1.63 1.74 2.29
N SER A 57 1.99 1.64 1.02
CA SER A 57 1.25 2.13 -0.13
C SER A 57 0.52 0.99 -0.85
N THR A 58 0.16 1.18 -2.12
CA THR A 58 -0.56 0.19 -2.95
C THR A 58 -0.18 0.35 -4.41
N TYR A 59 -0.25 -0.71 -5.22
CA TYR A 59 -0.05 -0.56 -6.67
C TYR A 59 -1.10 0.34 -7.33
N ASN A 60 -2.24 0.59 -6.68
CA ASN A 60 -3.28 1.47 -7.21
C ASN A 60 -2.74 2.88 -7.50
N VAL A 61 -1.66 3.33 -6.86
CA VAL A 61 -1.10 4.68 -7.10
C VAL A 61 -0.57 4.89 -8.52
N VAL A 62 -0.33 3.81 -9.27
CA VAL A 62 0.07 3.87 -10.70
C VAL A 62 -0.98 3.25 -11.62
N PHE A 63 -2.07 2.70 -11.09
CA PHE A 63 -3.07 1.97 -11.87
C PHE A 63 -4.32 2.83 -12.12
N GLY A 64 -4.65 3.00 -13.39
CA GLY A 64 -5.74 3.83 -13.88
C GLY A 64 -6.80 3.11 -14.71
N GLY A 65 -6.88 1.78 -14.58
CA GLY A 65 -7.79 0.95 -15.39
C GLY A 65 -7.16 0.41 -16.69
N VAL A 66 -5.93 0.80 -17.03
CA VAL A 66 -5.17 0.20 -18.13
C VAL A 66 -4.29 -0.94 -17.58
N PRO A 67 -4.33 -2.16 -18.16
CA PRO A 67 -3.51 -3.27 -17.69
C PRO A 67 -2.02 -2.94 -17.64
N ILE A 68 -1.37 -3.35 -16.56
CA ILE A 68 0.08 -3.23 -16.38
C ILE A 68 0.66 -4.64 -16.36
N SER A 69 1.51 -4.96 -17.34
CA SER A 69 2.18 -6.26 -17.44
C SER A 69 3.67 -6.07 -17.23
N ASN A 70 4.25 -6.75 -16.23
CA ASN A 70 5.67 -6.66 -15.87
C ASN A 70 6.15 -5.21 -15.67
N GLY A 71 5.32 -4.38 -15.02
CA GLY A 71 5.65 -3.00 -14.69
C GLY A 71 6.77 -2.91 -13.66
N SER A 72 7.51 -1.80 -13.68
CA SER A 72 8.51 -1.47 -12.65
C SER A 72 8.12 -0.19 -11.91
N GLU A 73 8.81 0.11 -10.82
CA GLU A 73 8.52 1.26 -9.96
C GLU A 73 8.75 2.62 -10.63
N LEU A 74 9.33 2.61 -11.83
CA LEU A 74 9.46 3.75 -12.74
C LEU A 74 8.14 4.17 -13.40
N LEU A 75 7.08 3.38 -13.27
CA LEU A 75 5.77 3.75 -13.76
C LEU A 75 5.32 5.10 -13.15
N PRO A 76 4.79 6.02 -13.98
CA PRO A 76 4.32 7.30 -13.49
C PRO A 76 3.11 7.10 -12.57
N TYR A 77 2.97 7.98 -11.60
CA TYR A 77 1.74 8.06 -10.82
C TYR A 77 0.54 8.24 -11.75
N TYR A 78 -0.53 7.50 -11.46
CA TYR A 78 -1.81 7.82 -12.06
C TYR A 78 -2.33 9.13 -11.43
N PRO A 79 -2.84 10.09 -12.23
CA PRO A 79 -3.25 11.37 -11.68
C PRO A 79 -4.32 11.21 -10.60
N ALA A 80 -4.13 11.85 -9.44
CA ALA A 80 -4.94 11.63 -8.26
C ALA A 80 -6.43 11.94 -8.52
N GLU A 81 -6.68 12.98 -9.30
CA GLU A 81 -8.00 13.47 -9.72
C GLU A 81 -8.72 12.55 -10.71
N LYS A 82 -8.01 11.59 -11.32
CA LYS A 82 -8.58 10.63 -12.28
C LYS A 82 -8.95 9.29 -11.64
N HIS A 83 -8.54 9.03 -10.40
CA HIS A 83 -8.97 7.79 -9.72
C HIS A 83 -10.48 7.77 -9.53
N VAL A 84 -11.07 6.61 -9.76
CA VAL A 84 -12.50 6.36 -9.55
C VAL A 84 -12.82 6.32 -8.05
N ASP A 85 -11.91 5.79 -7.23
CA ASP A 85 -12.09 5.68 -5.78
C ASP A 85 -11.20 6.64 -4.99
N GLU A 86 -11.74 7.18 -3.90
CA GLU A 86 -11.04 8.16 -3.06
C GLU A 86 -9.84 7.57 -2.33
N TYR A 87 -9.86 6.26 -2.05
CA TYR A 87 -8.76 5.59 -1.39
C TYR A 87 -7.51 5.65 -2.26
N SER A 88 -7.58 5.20 -3.52
CA SER A 88 -6.46 5.23 -4.46
C SER A 88 -5.92 6.66 -4.64
N ALA A 89 -6.80 7.65 -4.85
CA ALA A 89 -6.41 9.07 -4.93
C ALA A 89 -5.64 9.53 -3.69
N SER A 90 -6.17 9.25 -2.50
CA SER A 90 -5.56 9.65 -1.24
C SER A 90 -4.21 8.94 -0.99
N LYS A 91 -4.07 7.67 -1.40
CA LYS A 91 -2.83 6.90 -1.28
C LYS A 91 -1.76 7.43 -2.23
N THR A 92 -2.13 7.85 -3.45
CA THR A 92 -1.23 8.51 -4.41
C THR A 92 -0.63 9.78 -3.80
N VAL A 93 -1.48 10.67 -3.28
CA VAL A 93 -1.01 11.92 -2.63
C VAL A 93 -0.14 11.62 -1.40
N ALA A 94 -0.54 10.66 -0.58
CA ALA A 94 0.22 10.30 0.62
C ALA A 94 1.59 9.66 0.32
N GLU A 95 1.70 8.80 -0.71
CA GLU A 95 2.98 8.25 -1.15
C GLU A 95 3.92 9.37 -1.62
N GLN A 96 3.41 10.29 -2.45
CA GLN A 96 4.17 11.45 -2.90
C GLN A 96 4.68 12.29 -1.73
N LEU A 97 3.83 12.58 -0.74
CA LEU A 97 4.25 13.32 0.46
C LEU A 97 5.37 12.62 1.23
N VAL A 98 5.29 11.30 1.40
CA VAL A 98 6.32 10.52 2.10
C VAL A 98 7.64 10.52 1.33
N LEU A 99 7.60 10.28 0.02
CA LEU A 99 8.82 10.23 -0.79
C LEU A 99 9.44 11.63 -0.94
N SER A 100 8.64 12.69 -1.05
CA SER A 100 9.15 14.07 -1.04
C SER A 100 9.75 14.51 0.29
N ALA A 101 9.37 13.87 1.41
CA ALA A 101 9.96 14.13 2.72
C ALA A 101 11.33 13.43 2.91
N ASN A 102 11.74 12.56 1.99
CA ASN A 102 13.06 11.96 2.02
C ASN A 102 14.16 13.03 1.93
N GLY A 103 15.14 12.99 2.83
CA GLY A 103 16.20 13.98 2.96
C GLY A 103 15.85 15.18 3.84
N ALA A 104 14.64 15.27 4.40
CA ALA A 104 14.25 16.37 5.29
C ALA A 104 15.13 16.40 6.55
N TYR A 105 15.61 17.59 6.94
CA TYR A 105 16.49 17.74 8.10
C TYR A 105 15.77 17.51 9.42
N LEU A 106 16.45 16.82 10.34
CA LEU A 106 15.99 16.59 11.70
C LEU A 106 16.56 17.67 12.65
N PRO A 107 15.82 18.06 13.72
CA PRO A 107 16.27 19.05 14.69
C PRO A 107 17.60 18.69 15.36
N GLU A 108 18.42 19.68 15.71
CA GLU A 108 19.66 19.47 16.45
C GLU A 108 19.40 18.94 17.87
N GLY A 109 20.29 18.06 18.36
CA GLY A 109 20.15 17.47 19.70
C GLY A 109 19.06 16.40 19.82
N SER A 110 18.40 16.04 18.72
CA SER A 110 17.47 14.92 18.70
C SER A 110 18.19 13.60 19.02
N SER A 111 17.65 12.87 20.00
CA SER A 111 18.27 11.71 20.68
C SER A 111 18.32 10.43 19.83
N GLY A 112 18.30 10.53 18.51
CA GLY A 112 18.40 9.36 17.64
C GLY A 112 19.76 8.70 17.78
N SER A 113 19.81 7.38 17.84
CA SER A 113 21.04 6.57 17.88
C SER A 113 21.89 6.67 16.61
N TYR A 114 21.57 7.58 15.68
CA TYR A 114 22.09 7.60 14.33
C TYR A 114 22.79 8.92 13.99
N PRO A 115 23.95 8.86 13.32
CA PRO A 115 24.72 10.05 12.94
C PRO A 115 24.04 10.89 11.84
N GLN A 116 23.07 10.32 11.12
CA GLN A 116 22.36 10.97 10.02
C GLN A 116 21.29 11.94 10.53
N ARG A 117 21.39 13.21 10.12
CA ARG A 117 20.45 14.29 10.47
C ARG A 117 19.32 14.48 9.44
N GLN A 118 18.98 13.45 8.69
CA GLN A 118 18.00 13.54 7.62
C GLN A 118 17.04 12.34 7.67
N LEU A 119 15.76 12.60 7.43
CA LEU A 119 14.71 11.60 7.33
C LEU A 119 14.91 10.74 6.07
N ALA A 120 15.06 9.44 6.22
CA ALA A 120 15.00 8.48 5.13
C ALA A 120 13.59 7.87 5.05
N THR A 121 13.02 7.84 3.86
CA THR A 121 11.68 7.27 3.64
C THR A 121 11.68 6.16 2.60
N CYS A 122 10.74 5.23 2.71
CA CYS A 122 10.52 4.16 1.73
C CYS A 122 9.02 3.90 1.61
N ALA A 123 8.53 3.61 0.41
CA ALA A 123 7.14 3.23 0.16
C ALA A 123 7.01 1.77 -0.30
N ILE A 124 6.02 1.05 0.22
CA ILE A 124 5.73 -0.34 -0.14
C ILE A 124 4.40 -0.38 -0.89
N ARG A 125 4.44 -0.58 -2.21
CA ARG A 125 3.23 -0.74 -3.05
C ARG A 125 2.77 -2.19 -2.98
N SER A 126 1.93 -2.50 -2.00
CA SER A 126 1.44 -3.87 -1.81
C SER A 126 0.45 -4.28 -2.89
N ALA A 127 0.51 -5.56 -3.26
CA ALA A 127 -0.53 -6.29 -3.98
C ALA A 127 -1.78 -6.56 -3.10
N ALA A 128 -2.76 -7.30 -3.62
CA ALA A 128 -3.92 -7.74 -2.84
C ALA A 128 -3.46 -8.70 -1.73
N ILE A 129 -3.80 -8.40 -0.48
CA ILE A 129 -3.28 -9.12 0.69
C ILE A 129 -4.18 -10.31 1.02
N TYR A 130 -3.57 -11.46 1.27
CA TYR A 130 -4.23 -12.67 1.79
C TYR A 130 -3.39 -13.34 2.87
N GLY A 131 -3.96 -14.31 3.57
CA GLY A 131 -3.25 -15.09 4.59
C GLY A 131 -3.85 -14.95 5.99
N GLU A 132 -3.30 -15.71 6.92
CA GLU A 132 -3.74 -15.73 8.32
C GLU A 132 -3.44 -14.39 9.00
N GLY A 133 -4.43 -13.82 9.69
CA GLY A 133 -4.29 -12.51 10.35
C GLY A 133 -4.53 -11.30 9.44
N GLU A 134 -4.89 -11.49 8.17
CA GLU A 134 -5.46 -10.40 7.37
C GLU A 134 -6.91 -10.14 7.85
N GLU A 135 -7.18 -8.93 8.34
CA GLU A 135 -8.43 -8.62 9.05
C GLU A 135 -9.45 -7.82 8.21
N ARG A 136 -9.10 -7.37 7.00
CA ARG A 136 -9.89 -6.38 6.26
C ARG A 136 -10.45 -6.92 4.97
N HIS A 137 -9.59 -7.21 4.00
CA HIS A 137 -9.98 -7.50 2.62
C HIS A 137 -10.51 -8.91 2.45
N PHE A 138 -9.73 -9.90 2.88
CA PHE A 138 -9.98 -11.32 2.69
C PHE A 138 -11.16 -11.83 3.54
N PRO A 139 -11.30 -11.49 4.84
CA PRO A 139 -12.49 -11.83 5.62
C PRO A 139 -13.78 -11.24 5.04
N ARG A 140 -13.72 -10.08 4.38
CA ARG A 140 -14.88 -9.49 3.72
C ARG A 140 -15.32 -10.32 2.51
N ILE A 141 -14.36 -10.85 1.73
CA ILE A 141 -14.66 -11.76 0.62
C ILE A 141 -15.33 -13.03 1.14
N VAL A 142 -14.75 -13.66 2.17
CA VAL A 142 -15.32 -14.86 2.81
C VAL A 142 -16.74 -14.59 3.32
N ARG A 143 -16.97 -13.45 3.98
CA ARG A 143 -18.31 -13.04 4.44
C ARG A 143 -19.30 -12.86 3.28
N SER A 144 -18.86 -12.30 2.16
CA SER A 144 -19.69 -12.17 0.95
C SER A 144 -20.03 -13.53 0.34
N MET A 145 -19.08 -14.47 0.32
CA MET A 145 -19.31 -15.85 -0.13
C MET A 145 -20.35 -16.56 0.74
N ASN A 146 -20.20 -16.50 2.06
CA ASN A 146 -21.15 -17.11 3.01
C ASN A 146 -22.56 -16.50 2.92
N ARG A 147 -22.69 -15.26 2.44
CA ARG A 147 -23.97 -14.59 2.18
C ARG A 147 -24.55 -14.87 0.80
N GLY A 148 -23.90 -15.71 -0.01
CA GLY A 148 -24.31 -16.00 -1.38
C GLY A 148 -24.09 -14.85 -2.37
N LEU A 149 -23.32 -13.82 -1.99
CA LEU A 149 -23.03 -12.66 -2.84
C LEU A 149 -21.88 -12.92 -3.82
N PHE A 150 -21.21 -14.07 -3.70
CA PHE A 150 -20.24 -14.56 -4.68
C PHE A 150 -20.95 -15.39 -5.76
N CYS A 151 -21.77 -14.72 -6.58
CA CYS A 151 -22.66 -15.38 -7.55
C CYS A 151 -22.30 -15.10 -9.03
N ILE A 152 -21.52 -14.05 -9.29
CA ILE A 152 -21.09 -13.66 -10.65
C ILE A 152 -19.58 -13.37 -10.68
N THR A 153 -18.94 -13.67 -11.81
CA THR A 153 -17.62 -13.11 -12.13
C THR A 153 -17.78 -11.78 -12.85
N ILE A 154 -16.75 -10.93 -12.82
CA ILE A 154 -16.80 -9.59 -13.41
C ILE A 154 -15.60 -9.39 -14.32
N GLY A 155 -15.85 -8.94 -15.54
CA GLY A 155 -14.83 -8.56 -16.49
C GLY A 155 -14.16 -9.72 -17.23
N ASP A 156 -12.99 -9.44 -17.80
CA ASP A 156 -12.26 -10.37 -18.66
C ASP A 156 -11.66 -11.53 -17.84
N PRO A 157 -11.97 -12.81 -18.17
CA PRO A 157 -11.38 -13.97 -17.51
C PRO A 157 -9.86 -14.08 -17.63
N SER A 158 -9.27 -13.44 -18.65
CA SER A 158 -7.82 -13.39 -18.86
C SER A 158 -7.12 -12.31 -18.02
N SER A 159 -7.88 -11.40 -17.40
CA SER A 159 -7.34 -10.38 -16.50
C SER A 159 -6.66 -11.04 -15.30
N LYS A 160 -5.46 -10.59 -14.97
CA LYS A 160 -4.65 -11.08 -13.85
C LYS A 160 -4.37 -9.96 -12.88
N VAL A 161 -4.25 -10.32 -11.62
CA VAL A 161 -3.83 -9.45 -10.53
C VAL A 161 -2.78 -10.16 -9.69
N ASP A 162 -1.88 -9.39 -9.14
CA ASP A 162 -0.92 -9.87 -8.16
C ASP A 162 -1.57 -10.00 -6.78
N TRP A 163 -1.14 -11.04 -6.05
CA TRP A 163 -1.46 -11.26 -4.65
C TRP A 163 -0.17 -11.28 -3.83
N VAL A 164 -0.29 -10.99 -2.54
CA VAL A 164 0.80 -11.08 -1.57
C VAL A 164 0.33 -11.72 -0.28
N HIS A 165 1.02 -12.76 0.17
CA HIS A 165 0.76 -13.31 1.51
C HIS A 165 1.17 -12.28 2.58
N VAL A 166 0.39 -12.15 3.65
CA VAL A 166 0.64 -11.19 4.72
C VAL A 166 2.05 -11.32 5.31
N ASP A 167 2.57 -12.54 5.47
CA ASP A 167 3.94 -12.76 5.94
C ASP A 167 5.00 -12.24 4.97
N ASN A 168 4.77 -12.37 3.65
CA ASN A 168 5.67 -11.83 2.64
C ASN A 168 5.64 -10.31 2.66
N LEU A 169 4.46 -9.72 2.87
CA LEU A 169 4.33 -8.27 3.05
C LEU A 169 5.04 -7.80 4.32
N VAL A 170 4.90 -8.50 5.45
CA VAL A 170 5.62 -8.20 6.69
C VAL A 170 7.13 -8.32 6.47
N HIS A 171 7.58 -9.37 5.78
CA HIS A 171 8.98 -9.55 5.42
C HIS A 171 9.52 -8.37 4.61
N ALA A 172 8.75 -7.87 3.64
CA ALA A 172 9.11 -6.69 2.86
C ALA A 172 9.22 -5.43 3.73
N HIS A 173 8.33 -5.22 4.70
CA HIS A 173 8.45 -4.11 5.67
C HIS A 173 9.74 -4.22 6.48
N LEU A 174 10.05 -5.41 7.00
CA LEU A 174 11.28 -5.64 7.76
C LEU A 174 12.53 -5.39 6.89
N LYS A 175 12.52 -5.83 5.62
CA LYS A 175 13.60 -5.55 4.66
C LYS A 175 13.74 -4.05 4.39
N ALA A 176 12.64 -3.34 4.18
CA ALA A 176 12.66 -1.88 4.03
C ALA A 176 13.27 -1.21 5.26
N CYS A 177 12.88 -1.61 6.48
CA CYS A 177 13.51 -1.11 7.71
C CYS A 177 15.02 -1.38 7.74
N GLN A 178 15.45 -2.62 7.47
CA GLN A 178 16.86 -3.00 7.44
C GLN A 178 17.65 -2.17 6.43
N HIS A 179 17.11 -1.95 5.23
CA HIS A 179 17.78 -1.20 4.16
C HIS A 179 17.73 0.32 4.35
N LEU A 180 16.82 0.86 5.19
CA LEU A 180 16.91 2.24 5.68
C LEU A 180 17.91 2.38 6.84
N LEU A 181 18.12 1.32 7.62
CA LEU A 181 19.06 1.27 8.75
C LEU A 181 20.51 1.07 8.32
N ALA A 182 20.74 0.35 7.22
CA ALA A 182 22.07 -0.01 6.76
C ALA A 182 22.90 1.23 6.34
N PRO A 183 24.17 1.35 6.76
CA PRO A 183 25.10 2.30 6.17
C PRO A 183 25.36 1.94 4.69
N LEU A 184 25.52 2.95 3.83
CA LEU A 184 25.79 2.81 2.38
C LEU A 184 26.94 1.83 2.04
N SER A 185 27.94 1.69 2.92
CA SER A 185 29.08 0.80 2.71
C SER A 185 28.72 -0.68 2.70
N ALA A 186 27.60 -1.08 3.33
CA ALA A 186 27.14 -2.46 3.43
C ALA A 186 26.08 -2.85 2.40
N SER A 187 25.50 -1.88 1.67
CA SER A 187 24.32 -2.10 0.81
C SER A 187 24.62 -2.01 -0.69
N ARG A 188 25.74 -2.55 -1.18
CA ARG A 188 25.94 -2.70 -2.63
C ARG A 188 25.21 -3.94 -3.12
N LEU A 189 24.03 -3.76 -3.71
CA LEU A 189 23.45 -4.79 -4.58
C LEU A 189 24.10 -4.68 -5.98
N PRO A 190 24.56 -5.80 -6.58
CA PRO A 190 25.04 -5.80 -7.96
C PRO A 190 23.90 -5.40 -8.92
N GLY A 191 24.06 -4.32 -9.69
CA GLY A 191 23.13 -3.94 -10.77
C GLY A 191 22.02 -2.94 -10.42
N GLY A 192 21.99 -2.37 -9.21
CA GLY A 192 21.03 -1.32 -8.86
C GLY A 192 21.29 0.01 -9.60
N PRO A 193 20.25 0.81 -9.90
CA PRO A 193 20.41 2.10 -10.57
C PRO A 193 21.34 3.02 -9.76
N ARG A 194 22.30 3.63 -10.46
CA ARG A 194 23.22 4.64 -9.89
C ARG A 194 22.47 5.97 -9.73
N SER A 195 21.48 6.05 -8.85
CA SER A 195 20.95 7.36 -8.46
C SER A 195 21.87 7.98 -7.42
N ALA A 196 22.39 9.14 -7.75
CA ALA A 196 23.38 9.87 -6.99
C ALA A 196 22.96 10.13 -5.52
N GLN A 197 23.92 9.96 -4.61
CA GLN A 197 24.13 10.84 -3.45
C GLN A 197 23.03 10.94 -2.37
N SER A 198 22.29 9.88 -2.09
CA SER A 198 21.64 9.80 -0.76
C SER A 198 22.67 9.34 0.26
N ALA A 199 22.79 10.02 1.40
CA ALA A 199 23.60 9.60 2.54
C ALA A 199 23.02 8.37 3.28
N HIS A 200 21.92 7.80 2.77
CA HIS A 200 21.08 6.79 3.43
C HIS A 200 21.08 5.46 2.65
N GLY A 201 20.66 4.36 3.28
CA GLY A 201 20.70 3.04 2.66
C GLY A 201 19.78 2.90 1.43
N VAL A 202 19.96 1.80 0.67
CA VAL A 202 19.38 1.60 -0.70
C VAL A 202 17.87 1.84 -0.81
N ALA A 203 17.11 1.63 0.26
CA ALA A 203 15.65 1.83 0.24
C ALA A 203 15.23 3.31 0.34
N ALA A 204 16.14 4.23 0.63
CA ALA A 204 15.83 5.63 0.86
C ALA A 204 15.33 6.33 -0.42
N GLY A 205 14.18 6.98 -0.31
CA GLY A 205 13.48 7.64 -1.40
C GLY A 205 12.88 6.69 -2.44
N GLN A 206 12.88 5.38 -2.18
CA GLN A 206 12.39 4.38 -3.14
C GLN A 206 10.96 3.93 -2.82
N ALA A 207 10.27 3.49 -3.87
CA ALA A 207 9.05 2.70 -3.77
C ALA A 207 9.33 1.30 -4.31
N TYR A 208 8.65 0.28 -3.78
CA TYR A 208 8.79 -1.11 -4.22
C TYR A 208 7.44 -1.79 -4.41
N PHE A 209 7.23 -2.47 -5.54
CA PHE A 209 6.10 -3.39 -5.67
C PHE A 209 6.36 -4.66 -4.88
N ILE A 210 5.40 -5.06 -4.05
CA ILE A 210 5.50 -6.30 -3.27
C ILE A 210 4.35 -7.23 -3.66
N SER A 211 4.71 -8.35 -4.28
CA SER A 211 3.83 -9.46 -4.65
C SER A 211 4.55 -10.80 -4.52
N ASP A 212 3.78 -11.89 -4.57
CA ASP A 212 4.31 -13.26 -4.59
C ASP A 212 4.80 -13.70 -5.99
N GLY A 213 4.71 -12.82 -7.00
CA GLY A 213 5.19 -13.08 -8.36
C GLY A 213 4.36 -14.10 -9.16
N ALA A 214 3.16 -14.45 -8.69
CA ALA A 214 2.25 -15.40 -9.32
C ALA A 214 0.93 -14.74 -9.74
N PRO A 215 0.92 -13.87 -10.77
CA PRO A 215 -0.28 -13.16 -11.19
C PRO A 215 -1.33 -14.15 -11.70
N VAL A 216 -2.55 -14.04 -11.15
CA VAL A 216 -3.66 -14.96 -11.41
C VAL A 216 -4.96 -14.18 -11.54
N ASN A 217 -5.95 -14.73 -12.23
CA ASN A 217 -7.28 -14.11 -12.27
C ASN A 217 -7.88 -14.08 -10.86
N ASN A 218 -8.44 -12.93 -10.48
CA ASN A 218 -8.99 -12.70 -9.14
C ASN A 218 -10.03 -13.76 -8.72
N PHE A 219 -10.93 -14.15 -9.62
CA PHE A 219 -11.94 -15.17 -9.32
C PHE A 219 -11.32 -16.58 -9.29
N GLN A 220 -10.34 -16.87 -10.14
CA GLN A 220 -9.63 -18.15 -10.10
C GLN A 220 -8.85 -18.33 -8.79
N PHE A 221 -8.19 -17.29 -8.30
CA PHE A 221 -7.55 -17.30 -6.98
C PHE A 221 -8.55 -17.67 -5.88
N LEU A 222 -9.75 -17.06 -5.93
CA LEU A 222 -10.82 -17.30 -4.97
C LEU A 222 -11.51 -18.67 -5.12
N ARG A 223 -11.22 -19.45 -6.16
CA ARG A 223 -11.81 -20.79 -6.33
C ARG A 223 -11.42 -21.74 -5.21
N GLY A 224 -10.16 -21.74 -4.79
CA GLY A 224 -9.72 -22.58 -3.66
C GLY A 224 -10.47 -22.23 -2.37
N VAL A 225 -10.81 -20.95 -2.19
CA VAL A 225 -11.60 -20.46 -1.05
C VAL A 225 -13.05 -20.93 -1.17
N SER A 226 -13.67 -20.81 -2.35
CA SER A 226 -15.05 -21.28 -2.53
C SER A 226 -15.18 -22.78 -2.31
N ASP A 227 -14.21 -23.56 -2.80
CA ASP A 227 -14.19 -25.01 -2.66
C ASP A 227 -14.06 -25.42 -1.19
N ALA A 228 -13.15 -24.77 -0.45
CA ALA A 228 -12.98 -25.00 0.99
C ALA A 228 -14.21 -24.62 1.83
N LEU A 229 -14.98 -23.61 1.40
CA LEU A 229 -16.22 -23.19 2.05
C LEU A 229 -17.46 -23.99 1.61
N GLY A 230 -17.33 -24.89 0.62
CA GLY A 230 -18.47 -25.58 0.02
C GLY A 230 -19.45 -24.66 -0.72
N VAL A 231 -18.99 -23.49 -1.16
CA VAL A 231 -19.79 -22.50 -1.88
C VAL A 231 -19.65 -22.72 -3.39
N ARG A 232 -20.76 -22.69 -4.11
CA ARG A 232 -20.76 -22.85 -5.58
C ARG A 232 -19.98 -21.71 -6.25
N PHE A 233 -19.03 -22.06 -7.11
CA PHE A 233 -18.32 -21.09 -7.94
C PHE A 233 -19.26 -20.42 -8.96
N PRO A 234 -19.18 -19.09 -9.15
CA PRO A 234 -19.96 -18.35 -10.14
C PRO A 234 -19.85 -18.94 -11.55
N ALA A 235 -21.00 -19.21 -12.17
CA ALA A 235 -21.07 -19.69 -13.56
C ALA A 235 -21.35 -18.58 -14.57
N VAL A 236 -21.79 -17.41 -14.10
CA VAL A 236 -22.20 -16.28 -14.94
C VAL A 236 -21.17 -15.17 -14.82
N ALA A 237 -20.75 -14.62 -15.96
CA ALA A 237 -19.90 -13.44 -16.03
C ALA A 237 -20.74 -12.21 -16.37
N ALA A 238 -20.57 -11.13 -15.62
CA ALA A 238 -21.16 -9.83 -15.90
C ALA A 238 -20.13 -8.91 -16.56
N PRO A 239 -20.52 -8.14 -17.60
CA PRO A 239 -19.61 -7.17 -18.20
C PRO A 239 -19.35 -6.00 -17.22
N VAL A 240 -18.14 -5.44 -17.28
CA VAL A 240 -17.69 -4.39 -16.35
C VAL A 240 -18.63 -3.18 -16.35
N TRP A 241 -19.09 -2.74 -17.52
CA TRP A 241 -19.98 -1.58 -17.64
C TRP A 241 -21.30 -1.79 -16.88
N ALA A 242 -21.87 -3.00 -16.87
CA ALA A 242 -23.12 -3.27 -16.16
C ALA A 242 -22.92 -3.17 -14.65
N MET A 243 -21.79 -3.66 -14.16
CA MET A 243 -21.42 -3.57 -12.73
C MET A 243 -21.10 -2.14 -12.30
N ILE A 244 -20.46 -1.34 -13.16
CA ILE A 244 -20.22 0.09 -12.90
C ILE A 244 -21.55 0.84 -12.82
N THR A 245 -22.48 0.62 -13.75
CA THR A 245 -23.81 1.24 -13.72
C THR A 245 -24.57 0.87 -12.46
N LEU A 246 -24.56 -0.41 -12.07
CA LEU A 246 -25.18 -0.86 -10.82
C LEU A 246 -24.55 -0.18 -9.61
N ALA A 247 -23.23 -0.10 -9.55
CA ALA A 247 -22.51 0.56 -8.46
C ALA A 247 -22.87 2.04 -8.35
N TRP A 248 -22.95 2.74 -9.49
CA TRP A 248 -23.36 4.15 -9.54
C TRP A 248 -24.80 4.37 -9.06
N CYS A 249 -25.74 3.51 -9.47
CA CYS A 249 -27.11 3.55 -8.96
C CYS A 249 -27.17 3.31 -7.44
N ILE A 250 -26.40 2.34 -6.92
CA ILE A 250 -26.33 2.08 -5.47
C ILE A 250 -25.74 3.29 -4.74
N GLU A 251 -24.70 3.92 -5.30
CA GLU A 251 -24.08 5.10 -4.71
C GLU A 251 -25.06 6.27 -4.60
N ILE A 252 -25.88 6.52 -5.63
CA ILE A 252 -26.93 7.56 -5.59
C ILE A 252 -27.94 7.31 -4.48
N VAL A 253 -28.37 6.05 -4.29
CA VAL A 253 -29.36 5.70 -3.26
C VAL A 253 -28.79 5.84 -1.85
N TRP A 254 -27.46 5.79 -1.70
CA TRP A 254 -26.77 5.86 -0.41
C TRP A 254 -26.26 7.26 -0.03
N GLN A 255 -26.32 8.23 -0.94
CA GLN A 255 -26.02 9.64 -0.68
C GLN A 255 -27.22 10.34 -0.01
#